data_AF-A0A1I1FAN8-F1
#
_entry.id   AF-A0A1I1FAN8-F1
#
_cell.length_a   1.000
_cell.length_b   1.000
_cell.length_c   1.000
_cell.angle_alpha   90.00
_cell.angle_beta   90.00
_cell.angle_gamma   90.00
#
_symmetry.space_group_name_H-M   'P 1'
#
loop_
_entity.id
_entity.type
_entity.pdbx_description
1 polymer ?
#
loop_
_entity_poly.entity_id
_entity_poly.type
_entity_poly.pdbx_seq_one_letter_code
_entity_poly.pdbx_strand_id
1 'polypeptide(L)'
;MTYISRKVCAAAAAAALVFSQAAVCAFADSAEEQDISAAEGYASEDVVTTDDETSTDGESTAEEDYAKGDVNNDGKVNVTDAAMVAAHIKAKRMLSVKGQKAADVNGNGTINVADLSQMLAQIKGIRLMNWLDLLETVDESSIVPATTEFTKLDNIVSLRGDVTVNWTAVEGANGYDIEITGESRSEKRVTRNNKLTIDELRWADDDIISVKVMPFKYYNTPSKRGVKSYSDGYECELRVKPENVTGLKAVSERNYVKLTWKSAADADVYNVYYKVDGKEHYYGQYSERSLKINVSPEKDYEFRVLAVNTIGKSYENADKSPKVKVHTLPYYAKAAAVLDKVGWDLQKAFNWCAMPYAYYINGEWLPRDGSPGMEWYADRGFDAHVGNCYVMAACFCEMAKMLGYDAHQIASCTLSRNGQVDHSWVEINDFKGDGKSYIFDPDFQSETGKNGFAISYGDKGTLMYDINGTHKRVIMS
;
A
#
# COMPACT_ATOMS: atom_id res chain seq x y z
N MET A 1 18.12 -33.42 45.49
CA MET A 1 18.18 -32.53 44.32
C MET A 1 16.75 -32.14 43.98
N THR A 2 16.35 -30.88 44.15
CA THR A 2 14.96 -30.43 43.99
C THR A 2 14.60 -30.27 42.51
N TYR A 3 13.34 -30.56 42.16
CA TYR A 3 12.80 -30.58 40.79
C TYR A 3 13.05 -29.27 40.00
N ILE A 4 13.14 -28.14 40.72
CA ILE A 4 13.43 -26.81 40.17
C ILE A 4 14.86 -26.73 39.59
N SER A 5 15.84 -27.42 40.19
CA SER A 5 17.24 -27.36 39.72
C SER A 5 17.46 -28.10 38.40
N ARG A 6 16.67 -29.14 38.11
CA ARG A 6 16.75 -29.89 36.85
C ARG A 6 16.24 -29.08 35.66
N LYS A 7 15.14 -28.34 35.82
CA LYS A 7 14.57 -27.48 34.76
C LYS A 7 15.51 -26.31 34.40
N VAL A 8 16.15 -25.71 35.39
CA VAL A 8 17.10 -24.59 35.16
C VAL A 8 18.37 -25.08 34.46
N CYS A 9 18.92 -26.23 34.85
CA CYS A 9 20.09 -26.81 34.18
C CYS A 9 19.79 -27.30 32.76
N ALA A 10 18.63 -27.91 32.52
CA ALA A 10 18.21 -28.33 31.18
C ALA A 10 17.98 -27.13 30.25
N ALA A 11 17.38 -26.03 30.76
CA ALA A 11 17.20 -24.80 30.01
C ALA A 11 18.53 -24.10 29.67
N ALA A 12 19.50 -24.11 30.59
CA ALA A 12 20.85 -23.59 30.37
C ALA A 12 21.66 -24.44 29.37
N ALA A 13 21.54 -25.77 29.44
CA ALA A 13 22.14 -26.69 28.47
C ALA A 13 21.57 -26.53 27.06
N ALA A 14 20.25 -26.37 26.94
CA ALA A 14 19.61 -26.07 25.66
C ALA A 14 20.05 -24.70 25.11
N ALA A 15 20.25 -23.70 25.98
CA ALA A 15 20.77 -22.38 25.59
C ALA A 15 22.21 -22.44 25.07
N ALA A 16 23.08 -23.29 25.64
CA ALA A 16 24.45 -23.48 25.16
C ALA A 16 24.52 -24.07 23.74
N LEU A 17 23.56 -24.90 23.33
CA LEU A 17 23.50 -25.49 21.99
C LEU A 17 23.15 -24.50 20.87
N VAL A 18 22.52 -23.37 21.20
CA VAL A 18 22.19 -22.31 20.23
C VAL A 18 23.41 -21.45 19.89
N PHE A 19 24.43 -21.44 20.75
CA PHE A 19 25.61 -20.58 20.59
C PHE A 19 26.84 -21.26 19.99
N SER A 20 26.77 -22.55 19.64
CA SER A 20 27.85 -23.21 18.90
C SER A 20 27.54 -23.28 17.41
N GLN A 21 28.20 -22.39 16.66
CA GLN A 21 28.29 -22.23 15.20
C GLN A 21 27.25 -21.32 14.53
N ALA A 22 27.74 -20.12 14.15
CA ALA A 22 27.20 -19.11 13.25
C ALA A 22 26.00 -18.26 13.73
N ALA A 23 26.27 -17.27 14.58
CA ALA A 23 25.52 -16.01 14.63
C ALA A 23 26.36 -14.90 15.28
N VAL A 24 27.37 -14.40 14.55
CA VAL A 24 27.73 -12.99 14.66
C VAL A 24 26.68 -12.26 13.84
N CYS A 25 25.68 -11.69 14.52
CA CYS A 25 24.91 -10.50 14.17
C CYS A 25 23.55 -10.50 14.90
N ALA A 26 23.21 -9.33 15.42
CA ALA A 26 21.90 -8.90 15.90
C ALA A 26 21.38 -9.50 17.21
N PHE A 27 21.80 -8.92 18.33
CA PHE A 27 20.90 -8.59 19.45
C PHE A 27 21.38 -7.30 20.12
N ALA A 28 21.22 -6.19 19.41
CA ALA A 28 20.96 -4.90 20.02
C ALA A 28 19.47 -4.62 19.85
N ASP A 29 18.86 -4.03 20.88
CA ASP A 29 17.43 -3.73 21.07
C ASP A 29 16.47 -4.90 21.34
N SER A 30 16.20 -5.12 22.63
CA SER A 30 15.07 -4.41 23.25
C SER A 30 15.19 -4.51 24.77
N ALA A 31 15.18 -3.35 25.41
CA ALA A 31 14.93 -3.21 26.83
C ALA A 31 13.43 -3.39 27.08
N GLU A 32 13.08 -4.17 28.08
CA GLU A 32 11.89 -3.90 28.88
C GLU A 32 12.17 -4.28 30.34
N GLU A 33 11.96 -3.29 31.19
CA GLU A 33 12.19 -3.26 32.63
C GLU A 33 11.28 -4.26 33.36
N GLN A 34 11.85 -4.97 34.33
CA GLN A 34 11.10 -5.29 35.54
C GLN A 34 11.93 -4.96 36.78
N ASP A 35 11.41 -3.96 37.45
CA ASP A 35 11.70 -3.38 38.74
C ASP A 35 11.95 -4.43 39.84
N ILE A 36 13.12 -4.36 40.48
CA ILE A 36 13.29 -4.85 41.85
C ILE A 36 14.00 -3.76 42.64
N SER A 37 13.21 -3.15 43.52
CA SER A 37 13.55 -2.07 44.43
C SER A 37 14.81 -2.33 45.28
N ALA A 38 15.55 -1.25 45.48
CA ALA A 38 16.76 -1.12 46.27
C ALA A 38 16.57 -1.34 47.79
N ALA A 39 17.66 -1.77 48.43
CA ALA A 39 18.05 -1.32 49.77
C ALA A 39 19.58 -1.38 49.90
N GLU A 40 20.20 -0.20 49.78
CA GLU A 40 21.29 0.39 50.60
C GLU A 40 22.42 -0.53 51.15
N GLY A 41 23.70 -0.20 51.09
CA GLY A 41 24.40 1.03 50.72
C GLY A 41 25.90 0.94 51.07
N TYR A 42 26.62 2.04 50.78
CA TYR A 42 28.04 2.36 51.09
C TYR A 42 29.12 1.62 50.30
N ALA A 43 30.16 2.26 49.76
CA ALA A 43 30.48 3.68 49.55
C ALA A 43 31.65 3.75 48.54
N SER A 44 31.65 4.82 47.73
CA SER A 44 32.77 5.67 47.23
C SER A 44 34.18 5.06 47.14
N GLU A 45 34.89 5.11 46.01
CA GLU A 45 35.76 6.20 45.50
C GLU A 45 36.92 5.45 44.79
N ASP A 46 37.68 5.90 43.80
CA ASP A 46 37.61 7.03 42.90
C ASP A 46 38.52 6.67 41.71
N VAL A 47 38.32 7.34 40.60
CA VAL A 47 39.17 7.29 39.40
C VAL A 47 40.43 8.16 39.65
N VAL A 48 41.58 7.81 39.07
CA VAL A 48 42.46 8.69 38.25
C VAL A 48 43.88 8.11 38.10
N THR A 49 44.34 8.24 36.87
CA THR A 49 45.63 7.98 36.22
C THR A 49 46.85 8.72 36.81
N THR A 50 48.08 8.21 36.62
CA THR A 50 49.20 8.85 35.89
C THR A 50 50.51 8.05 35.98
N ASP A 51 51.33 8.18 34.93
CA ASP A 51 52.63 7.55 34.69
C ASP A 51 53.81 8.13 35.52
N ASP A 52 54.87 7.30 35.60
CA ASP A 52 56.31 7.59 35.43
C ASP A 52 57.32 7.60 36.61
N GLU A 53 58.34 6.74 36.40
CA GLU A 53 59.78 6.69 36.75
C GLU A 53 60.36 6.85 38.20
N THR A 54 60.91 5.70 38.64
CA THR A 54 62.27 5.42 39.17
C THR A 54 62.71 5.64 40.65
N SER A 55 63.22 4.52 41.21
CA SER A 55 64.28 4.28 42.23
C SER A 55 64.17 4.99 43.60
N THR A 56 64.29 4.32 44.76
CA THR A 56 65.33 3.35 45.18
C THR A 56 64.91 2.67 46.50
N ASP A 57 65.42 1.45 46.71
CA ASP A 57 65.62 0.72 47.97
C ASP A 57 64.43 0.29 48.86
N GLY A 58 64.06 -0.98 48.70
CA GLY A 58 64.32 -1.96 49.76
C GLY A 58 63.29 -2.10 50.89
N GLU A 59 62.20 -2.83 50.64
CA GLU A 59 61.66 -3.74 51.65
C GLU A 59 60.87 -4.88 50.98
N SER A 60 61.25 -6.12 51.27
CA SER A 60 60.59 -7.32 50.78
C SER A 60 59.18 -7.44 51.36
N THR A 61 58.17 -7.25 50.53
CA THR A 61 56.85 -7.85 50.75
C THR A 61 56.49 -8.63 49.50
N ALA A 62 56.46 -9.96 49.62
CA ALA A 62 55.89 -10.80 48.58
C ALA A 62 54.39 -10.47 48.51
N GLU A 63 53.97 -9.65 47.54
CA GLU A 63 52.55 -9.53 47.23
C GLU A 63 52.09 -10.88 46.68
N GLU A 64 51.40 -11.65 47.51
CA GLU A 64 50.84 -12.95 47.13
C GLU A 64 49.89 -12.78 45.93
N ASP A 65 50.12 -13.57 44.87
CA ASP A 65 49.16 -13.71 43.77
C ASP A 65 47.84 -14.29 44.33
N TYR A 66 46.71 -13.86 43.75
CA TYR A 66 45.40 -14.39 44.14
C TYR A 66 45.38 -15.91 43.95
N ALA A 67 44.79 -16.61 44.93
CA ALA A 67 44.63 -18.05 44.83
C ALA A 67 43.78 -18.40 43.59
N LYS A 68 44.13 -19.48 42.90
CA LYS A 68 43.44 -19.91 41.69
C LYS A 68 41.95 -20.17 41.97
N GLY A 69 41.07 -19.46 41.29
CA GLY A 69 39.62 -19.46 41.49
C GLY A 69 39.07 -18.45 42.52
N ASP A 70 39.92 -17.80 43.31
CA ASP A 70 39.55 -16.74 44.26
C ASP A 70 39.83 -15.38 43.59
N VAL A 71 38.80 -14.82 42.94
CA VAL A 71 38.99 -13.68 42.04
C VAL A 71 38.83 -12.33 42.74
N ASN A 72 38.37 -12.35 44.00
CA ASN A 72 38.22 -11.17 44.85
C ASN A 72 39.19 -11.16 46.04
N ASN A 73 40.01 -12.20 46.21
CA ASN A 73 41.01 -12.38 47.26
C ASN A 73 40.41 -12.34 48.68
N ASP A 74 39.20 -12.89 48.83
CA ASP A 74 38.53 -13.00 50.13
C ASP A 74 38.93 -14.28 50.90
N GLY A 75 39.82 -15.08 50.32
CA GLY A 75 40.34 -16.31 50.86
C GLY A 75 39.43 -17.52 50.64
N LYS A 76 38.34 -17.39 49.87
CA LYS A 76 37.34 -18.45 49.68
C LYS A 76 36.84 -18.53 48.23
N VAL A 77 37.18 -19.60 47.52
CA VAL A 77 36.57 -19.90 46.21
C VAL A 77 35.10 -20.30 46.37
N ASN A 78 34.16 -19.42 46.03
CA ASN A 78 32.73 -19.60 46.24
C ASN A 78 31.84 -19.00 45.12
N VAL A 79 30.51 -19.04 45.28
CA VAL A 79 29.56 -18.57 44.26
C VAL A 79 29.73 -17.09 43.89
N THR A 80 30.31 -16.29 44.78
CA THR A 80 30.64 -14.88 44.57
C THR A 80 31.71 -14.74 43.49
N ASP A 81 32.75 -15.56 43.53
CA ASP A 81 33.79 -15.60 42.49
C ASP A 81 33.22 -16.01 41.13
N ALA A 82 32.34 -17.02 41.12
CA ALA A 82 31.66 -17.47 39.91
C ALA A 82 30.79 -16.39 39.27
N ALA A 83 30.10 -15.58 40.08
CA ALA A 83 29.35 -14.45 39.59
C ALA A 83 30.26 -13.38 38.97
N MET A 84 31.42 -13.12 39.56
CA MET A 84 32.39 -12.14 39.05
C MET A 84 33.04 -12.60 37.74
N VAL A 85 33.40 -13.88 37.60
CA VAL A 85 33.89 -14.45 36.34
C VAL A 85 32.81 -14.44 35.25
N ALA A 86 31.56 -14.78 35.59
CA ALA A 86 30.44 -14.72 34.63
C ALA A 86 30.16 -13.28 34.14
N ALA A 87 30.31 -12.28 35.01
CA ALA A 87 30.18 -10.88 34.65
C ALA A 87 31.33 -10.39 33.74
N HIS A 88 32.55 -10.89 33.96
CA HIS A 88 33.70 -10.62 33.11
C HIS A 88 33.55 -11.20 31.70
N ILE A 89 33.12 -12.47 31.58
CA ILE A 89 32.85 -13.12 30.28
C ILE A 89 31.78 -12.37 29.48
N LYS A 90 30.78 -11.81 30.19
CA LYS A 90 29.71 -10.99 29.58
C LYS A 90 30.12 -9.53 29.35
N ALA A 91 31.38 -9.16 29.58
CA ALA A 91 31.90 -7.79 29.50
C ALA A 91 31.13 -6.76 30.35
N LYS A 92 30.40 -7.21 31.38
CA LYS A 92 29.60 -6.33 32.26
C LYS A 92 30.42 -5.76 33.42
N ARG A 93 31.48 -6.46 33.83
CA ARG A 93 32.39 -6.03 34.89
C ARG A 93 33.77 -6.65 34.68
N MET A 94 34.80 -5.83 34.49
CA MET A 94 36.16 -6.32 34.32
C MET A 94 36.80 -6.71 35.66
N LEU A 95 37.50 -7.85 35.69
CA LEU A 95 38.29 -8.29 36.83
C LEU A 95 39.63 -7.53 36.87
N SER A 96 40.24 -7.41 38.04
CA SER A 96 41.61 -6.90 38.18
C SER A 96 42.60 -7.82 37.46
N VAL A 97 43.80 -7.34 37.14
CA VAL A 97 44.83 -8.17 36.47
C VAL A 97 45.15 -9.45 37.27
N LYS A 98 45.18 -9.35 38.60
CA LYS A 98 45.35 -10.50 39.51
C LYS A 98 44.11 -11.41 39.50
N GLY A 99 42.91 -10.84 39.53
CA GLY A 99 41.65 -11.57 39.43
C GLY A 99 41.45 -12.29 38.08
N GLN A 100 41.97 -11.73 36.99
CA GLN A 100 41.97 -12.38 35.67
C GLN A 100 42.86 -13.62 35.64
N LYS A 101 44.06 -13.54 36.23
CA LYS A 101 44.94 -14.71 36.39
C LYS A 101 44.31 -15.79 37.27
N ALA A 102 43.65 -15.39 38.36
CA ALA A 102 42.93 -16.33 39.23
C ALA A 102 41.70 -16.95 38.55
N ALA A 103 41.05 -16.21 37.65
CA ALA A 103 39.88 -16.66 36.90
C ALA A 103 40.19 -17.69 35.80
N ASP A 104 41.42 -17.68 35.23
CA ASP A 104 41.89 -18.70 34.29
C ASP A 104 42.23 -20.01 35.03
N VAL A 105 41.18 -20.68 35.51
CA VAL A 105 41.33 -21.89 36.33
C VAL A 105 41.85 -23.08 35.52
N ASN A 106 41.81 -23.03 34.19
CA ASN A 106 42.38 -24.08 33.36
C ASN A 106 43.81 -23.76 32.85
N GLY A 107 44.26 -22.51 32.94
CA GLY A 107 45.62 -22.07 32.62
C GLY A 107 45.91 -21.91 31.12
N ASN A 108 44.89 -21.69 30.29
CA ASN A 108 45.05 -21.57 28.84
C ASN A 108 45.25 -20.14 28.34
N GLY A 109 45.29 -19.16 29.23
CA GLY A 109 45.47 -17.74 28.93
C GLY A 109 44.20 -17.01 28.48
N THR A 110 43.03 -17.65 28.52
CA THR A 110 41.74 -17.05 28.12
C THR A 110 40.64 -17.37 29.13
N ILE A 111 39.96 -16.34 29.65
CA ILE A 111 38.87 -16.53 30.62
C ILE A 111 37.56 -16.74 29.86
N ASN A 112 37.01 -17.95 29.89
CA ASN A 112 35.77 -18.26 29.19
C ASN A 112 34.84 -19.21 29.98
N VAL A 113 33.78 -19.70 29.33
CA VAL A 113 32.77 -20.55 29.97
C VAL A 113 33.37 -21.86 30.51
N ALA A 114 34.47 -22.35 29.95
CA ALA A 114 35.20 -23.52 30.46
C ALA A 114 35.78 -23.26 31.86
N ASP A 115 36.35 -22.08 32.09
CA ASP A 115 36.88 -21.66 33.39
C ASP A 115 35.79 -21.52 34.43
N LEU A 116 34.72 -20.81 34.09
CA LEU A 116 33.56 -20.67 34.95
C LEU A 116 32.97 -22.05 35.32
N SER A 117 32.97 -22.99 34.38
CA SER A 117 32.48 -24.35 34.60
C SER A 117 33.36 -25.16 35.55
N GLN A 118 34.69 -25.07 35.42
CA GLN A 118 35.63 -25.74 36.33
C GLN A 118 35.57 -25.14 37.74
N MET A 119 35.46 -23.81 37.83
CA MET A 119 35.34 -23.12 39.10
C MET A 119 34.04 -23.49 39.83
N LEU A 120 32.91 -23.51 39.12
CA LEU A 120 31.63 -23.97 39.67
C LEU A 120 31.65 -25.44 40.11
N ALA A 121 32.40 -26.29 39.40
CA ALA A 121 32.58 -27.69 39.79
C ALA A 121 33.35 -27.82 41.12
N GLN A 122 34.38 -26.99 41.32
CA GLN A 122 35.17 -26.94 42.55
C GLN A 122 34.38 -26.36 43.73
N ILE A 123 33.59 -25.30 43.53
CA ILE A 123 32.75 -24.66 44.56
C ILE A 123 31.69 -25.62 45.12
N LYS A 124 31.19 -26.54 44.29
CA LYS A 124 30.08 -27.44 44.67
C LYS A 124 30.47 -28.89 44.92
N GLY A 125 31.72 -29.29 44.65
CA GLY A 125 32.12 -30.70 44.64
C GLY A 125 31.35 -31.54 43.61
N ILE A 126 30.82 -30.92 42.54
CA ILE A 126 29.97 -31.55 41.53
C ILE A 126 30.75 -31.66 40.22
N ARG A 127 30.94 -32.89 39.75
CA ARG A 127 31.48 -33.21 38.42
C ARG A 127 30.63 -32.52 37.33
N LEU A 128 31.30 -31.92 36.32
CA LEU A 128 30.65 -31.34 35.13
C LEU A 128 29.54 -32.27 34.62
N MET A 129 28.28 -31.84 34.73
CA MET A 129 27.13 -32.58 34.22
C MET A 129 27.14 -32.46 32.70
N ASN A 130 27.37 -33.56 32.00
CA ASN A 130 27.30 -33.59 30.55
C ASN A 130 25.85 -33.28 30.16
N TRP A 131 25.64 -32.29 29.29
CA TRP A 131 24.30 -31.88 28.87
C TRP A 131 23.51 -33.02 28.21
N LEU A 132 24.20 -34.00 27.63
CA LEU A 132 23.59 -35.22 27.11
C LEU A 132 22.93 -36.07 28.20
N ASP A 133 23.45 -36.02 29.43
CA ASP A 133 22.89 -36.74 30.57
C ASP A 133 21.61 -36.04 31.12
N LEU A 134 21.31 -34.83 30.64
CA LEU A 134 20.08 -34.08 30.95
C LEU A 134 18.96 -34.36 29.94
N LEU A 135 19.28 -34.92 28.78
CA LEU A 135 18.30 -35.26 27.77
C LEU A 135 17.72 -36.65 28.03
N GLU A 136 16.45 -36.82 27.66
CA GLU A 136 15.87 -38.15 27.59
C GLU A 136 16.62 -38.97 26.54
N THR A 137 17.01 -40.20 26.94
CA THR A 137 17.68 -41.13 26.02
C THR A 137 16.65 -42.00 25.34
N VAL A 138 16.59 -41.93 24.01
CA VAL A 138 15.62 -42.68 23.19
C VAL A 138 16.35 -43.51 22.15
N ASP A 139 15.73 -44.59 21.70
CA ASP A 139 16.26 -45.40 20.60
C ASP A 139 16.36 -44.58 19.31
N GLU A 140 17.41 -44.80 18.52
CA GLU A 140 17.63 -44.09 17.26
C GLU A 140 16.47 -44.30 16.27
N SER A 141 15.75 -45.43 16.35
CA SER A 141 14.57 -45.71 15.53
C SER A 141 13.36 -44.83 15.86
N SER A 142 13.36 -44.16 17.01
CA SER A 142 12.29 -43.27 17.46
C SER A 142 12.51 -41.81 17.04
N ILE A 143 13.66 -41.51 16.44
CA ILE A 143 14.01 -40.17 15.98
C ILE A 143 13.38 -39.91 14.62
N VAL A 144 12.59 -38.83 14.53
CA VAL A 144 12.06 -38.32 13.27
C VAL A 144 13.06 -37.32 12.70
N PRO A 145 13.71 -37.58 11.55
CA PRO A 145 14.81 -36.75 11.03
C PRO A 145 14.36 -35.45 10.35
N ALA A 146 13.15 -35.41 9.79
CA ALA A 146 12.45 -34.22 9.30
C ALA A 146 10.97 -34.59 9.10
N THR A 147 10.04 -33.66 9.35
CA THR A 147 8.62 -33.92 9.09
C THR A 147 8.28 -33.69 7.61
N THR A 148 7.37 -34.51 7.08
CA THR A 148 6.71 -34.30 5.78
C THR A 148 5.23 -33.93 5.94
N GLU A 149 4.71 -33.97 7.16
CA GLU A 149 3.33 -33.65 7.50
C GLU A 149 3.26 -32.20 7.98
N PHE A 150 2.43 -31.38 7.31
CA PHE A 150 2.28 -29.96 7.61
C PHE A 150 0.81 -29.58 7.72
N THR A 151 0.47 -28.89 8.82
CA THR A 151 -0.81 -28.21 8.95
C THR A 151 -0.75 -26.86 8.24
N LYS A 152 -1.65 -26.64 7.30
CA LYS A 152 -1.73 -25.36 6.58
C LYS A 152 -2.26 -24.24 7.50
N LEU A 153 -1.49 -23.18 7.63
CA LEU A 153 -1.91 -21.91 8.22
C LEU A 153 -2.55 -21.02 7.16
N ASP A 154 -3.21 -19.95 7.59
CA ASP A 154 -3.70 -18.93 6.67
C ASP A 154 -2.54 -18.30 5.91
N ASN A 155 -2.70 -18.15 4.59
CA ASN A 155 -1.76 -17.41 3.78
C ASN A 155 -1.77 -15.93 4.21
N ILE A 156 -0.59 -15.31 4.26
CA ILE A 156 -0.47 -13.91 4.63
C ILE A 156 -0.37 -13.08 3.37
N VAL A 157 -1.23 -12.06 3.26
CA VAL A 157 -1.22 -11.08 2.17
C VAL A 157 -0.95 -9.71 2.78
N SER A 158 0.14 -9.08 2.38
CA SER A 158 0.65 -7.83 2.97
C SER A 158 1.12 -6.83 1.91
N LEU A 159 1.30 -5.59 2.34
CA LEU A 159 2.16 -4.63 1.66
C LEU A 159 3.62 -4.99 1.89
N ARG A 160 4.54 -4.39 1.11
CA ARG A 160 5.97 -4.60 1.32
C ARG A 160 6.36 -4.17 2.73
N GLY A 161 6.88 -5.11 3.51
CA GLY A 161 7.36 -4.83 4.85
C GLY A 161 7.65 -6.09 5.64
N ASP A 162 7.91 -5.92 6.92
CA ASP A 162 8.14 -7.05 7.83
C ASP A 162 6.83 -7.79 8.11
N VAL A 163 6.84 -9.09 7.86
CA VAL A 163 5.69 -9.96 8.12
C VAL A 163 5.99 -10.90 9.27
N THR A 164 5.05 -11.02 10.21
CA THR A 164 5.18 -11.97 11.32
C THR A 164 4.29 -13.18 11.10
N VAL A 165 4.93 -14.33 10.91
CA VAL A 165 4.26 -15.64 10.87
C VAL A 165 4.09 -16.12 12.31
N ASN A 166 2.87 -16.52 12.67
CA ASN A 166 2.54 -17.06 13.98
C ASN A 166 1.97 -18.47 13.83
N TRP A 167 2.30 -19.35 14.77
CA TRP A 167 1.75 -20.71 14.82
C TRP A 167 1.41 -21.11 16.25
N THR A 168 0.68 -22.22 16.39
CA THR A 168 0.34 -22.76 17.70
C THR A 168 1.58 -23.38 18.35
N ALA A 169 1.86 -22.98 19.60
CA ALA A 169 2.98 -23.54 20.35
C ALA A 169 2.80 -25.05 20.55
N VAL A 170 3.86 -25.80 20.24
CA VAL A 170 3.89 -27.28 20.32
C VAL A 170 4.43 -27.71 21.68
N GLU A 171 3.65 -28.52 22.39
CA GLU A 171 3.96 -28.89 23.77
C GLU A 171 5.29 -29.66 23.89
N GLY A 172 6.16 -29.13 24.75
CA GLY A 172 7.48 -29.70 25.03
C GLY A 172 8.49 -29.56 23.89
N ALA A 173 8.17 -28.83 22.81
CA ALA A 173 9.15 -28.49 21.79
C ALA A 173 10.30 -27.66 22.40
N ASN A 174 11.53 -27.95 22.00
CA ASN A 174 12.70 -27.16 22.41
C ASN A 174 12.94 -25.96 21.48
N GLY A 175 12.38 -25.99 20.28
CA GLY A 175 12.40 -24.91 19.31
C GLY A 175 11.76 -25.32 17.99
N TYR A 176 11.93 -24.45 17.00
CA TYR A 176 11.39 -24.59 15.66
C TYR A 176 12.51 -24.33 14.66
N ASP A 177 12.73 -25.29 13.77
CA ASP A 177 13.50 -25.06 12.54
C ASP A 177 12.53 -24.56 11.48
N ILE A 178 12.91 -23.50 10.77
CA ILE A 178 12.05 -22.82 9.82
C ILE A 178 12.77 -22.79 8.48
N GLU A 179 12.11 -23.26 7.44
CA GLU A 179 12.58 -23.20 6.07
C GLU A 179 11.75 -22.17 5.31
N ILE A 180 12.43 -21.15 4.80
CA ILE A 180 11.85 -20.08 4.00
C ILE A 180 12.36 -20.29 2.59
N THR A 181 11.45 -20.49 1.64
CA THR A 181 11.79 -20.83 0.25
C THR A 181 11.09 -19.86 -0.70
N GLY A 182 11.88 -19.13 -1.48
CA GLY A 182 11.43 -18.37 -2.65
C GLY A 182 11.70 -19.16 -3.93
N GLU A 183 11.58 -18.52 -5.09
CA GLU A 183 11.85 -19.16 -6.38
C GLU A 183 13.34 -19.44 -6.58
N SER A 184 14.19 -18.50 -6.20
CA SER A 184 15.63 -18.52 -6.50
C SER A 184 16.53 -18.82 -5.30
N ARG A 185 15.99 -18.73 -4.08
CA ARG A 185 16.75 -18.82 -2.83
C ARG A 185 15.97 -19.56 -1.75
N SER A 186 16.70 -20.15 -0.81
CA SER A 186 16.12 -20.69 0.43
C SER A 186 16.99 -20.30 1.63
N GLU A 187 16.34 -20.12 2.77
CA GLU A 187 16.97 -19.77 4.03
C GLU A 187 16.44 -20.69 5.14
N LYS A 188 17.31 -21.07 6.08
CA LYS A 188 16.92 -21.79 7.29
C LYS A 188 17.12 -20.90 8.51
N ARG A 189 16.12 -20.84 9.38
CA ARG A 189 16.09 -20.08 10.63
C ARG A 189 15.77 -21.00 11.79
N VAL A 190 16.16 -20.61 12.99
CA VAL A 190 15.81 -21.34 14.23
C VAL A 190 15.29 -20.35 15.25
N THR A 191 14.18 -20.68 15.92
CA THR A 191 13.60 -19.88 17.00
C THR A 191 13.04 -20.75 18.10
N ARG A 192 12.90 -20.19 19.31
CA ARG A 192 12.21 -20.83 20.43
C ARG A 192 10.76 -20.36 20.60
N ASN A 193 10.44 -19.23 19.99
CA ASN A 193 9.13 -18.63 20.07
C ASN A 193 8.24 -19.23 18.98
N ASN A 194 6.93 -19.24 19.21
CA ASN A 194 5.94 -19.67 18.22
C ASN A 194 5.62 -18.58 17.18
N LYS A 195 6.62 -17.74 16.87
CA LYS A 195 6.54 -16.65 15.89
C LYS A 195 7.90 -16.39 15.24
N LEU A 196 7.87 -15.93 13.99
CA LEU A 196 9.03 -15.44 13.25
C LEU A 196 8.65 -14.20 12.44
N THR A 197 9.45 -13.15 12.55
CA THR A 197 9.37 -11.97 11.67
C THR A 197 10.32 -12.14 10.50
N ILE A 198 9.80 -11.98 9.29
CA ILE A 198 10.49 -12.10 8.01
C ILE A 198 10.49 -10.72 7.35
N ASP A 199 11.70 -10.24 7.05
CA ASP A 199 11.92 -9.01 6.29
C ASP A 199 11.69 -9.31 4.80
N GLU A 200 10.48 -9.03 4.30
CA GLU A 200 10.09 -9.34 2.91
C GLU A 200 10.91 -8.55 1.89
N LEU A 201 11.54 -7.42 2.26
CA LEU A 201 12.38 -6.65 1.34
C LEU A 201 13.59 -7.46 0.87
N ARG A 202 14.06 -8.42 1.66
CA ARG A 202 15.13 -9.34 1.25
C ARG A 202 14.70 -10.33 0.18
N TRP A 203 13.40 -10.53 0.02
CA TRP A 203 12.77 -11.50 -0.87
C TRP A 203 11.99 -10.79 -1.99
N ALA A 204 12.28 -9.51 -2.24
CA ALA A 204 11.53 -8.65 -3.16
C ALA A 204 11.56 -9.08 -4.64
N ASP A 205 12.32 -10.12 -4.98
CA ASP A 205 12.37 -10.73 -6.32
C ASP A 205 11.46 -11.98 -6.44
N ASP A 206 10.99 -12.52 -5.31
CA ASP A 206 10.23 -13.77 -5.24
C ASP A 206 8.73 -13.47 -5.05
N ASP A 207 7.88 -14.03 -5.92
CA ASP A 207 6.42 -13.81 -5.91
C ASP A 207 5.69 -14.39 -4.70
N ILE A 208 6.15 -15.56 -4.29
CA ILE A 208 5.52 -16.39 -3.28
C ILE A 208 6.65 -16.91 -2.40
N ILE A 209 6.55 -16.63 -1.11
CA ILE A 209 7.49 -17.15 -0.12
C ILE A 209 6.78 -18.27 0.61
N SER A 210 7.28 -19.50 0.48
CA SER A 210 6.82 -20.63 1.26
C SER A 210 7.56 -20.66 2.59
N VAL A 211 6.82 -20.73 3.69
CA VAL A 211 7.39 -20.86 5.04
C VAL A 211 6.94 -22.18 5.62
N LYS A 212 7.90 -23.04 5.97
CA LYS A 212 7.67 -24.31 6.66
C LYS A 212 8.29 -24.26 8.05
N VAL A 213 7.51 -24.59 9.06
CA VAL A 213 7.91 -24.58 10.46
C VAL A 213 7.92 -26.03 10.96
N MET A 214 9.06 -26.46 11.47
CA MET A 214 9.30 -27.83 11.94
C MET A 214 9.69 -27.79 13.43
N PRO A 215 8.73 -28.06 14.33
CA PRO A 215 9.01 -28.18 15.76
C PRO A 215 9.98 -29.32 16.01
N PHE A 216 10.93 -29.14 16.93
CA PHE A 216 11.86 -30.19 17.32
C PHE A 216 12.03 -30.33 18.83
N LYS A 217 12.38 -31.55 19.26
CA LYS A 217 12.91 -31.86 20.60
C LYS A 217 14.32 -32.43 20.49
N TYR A 218 15.15 -32.15 21.48
CA TYR A 218 16.45 -32.78 21.62
C TYR A 218 16.35 -34.06 22.43
N TYR A 219 16.92 -35.13 21.89
CA TYR A 219 17.10 -36.39 22.60
C TYR A 219 18.57 -36.80 22.61
N ASN A 220 18.94 -37.61 23.60
CA ASN A 220 20.20 -38.34 23.58
C ASN A 220 19.98 -39.71 22.93
N THR A 221 20.98 -40.23 22.24
CA THR A 221 20.97 -41.60 21.73
C THR A 221 21.75 -42.52 22.68
N PRO A 222 21.58 -43.86 22.60
CA PRO A 222 22.40 -44.81 23.35
C PRO A 222 23.91 -44.65 23.06
N SER A 223 24.24 -44.16 21.86
CA SER A 223 25.58 -43.79 21.39
C SER A 223 26.11 -42.47 21.97
N LYS A 224 25.36 -41.82 22.88
CA LYS A 224 25.66 -40.53 23.52
C LYS A 224 25.83 -39.38 22.52
N ARG A 225 24.89 -39.27 21.58
CA ARG A 225 24.80 -38.16 20.62
C ARG A 225 23.49 -37.41 20.82
N GLY A 226 23.58 -36.09 20.90
CA GLY A 226 22.39 -35.23 20.90
C GLY A 226 21.83 -35.12 19.49
N VAL A 227 20.55 -35.41 19.32
CA VAL A 227 19.85 -35.40 18.03
C VAL A 227 18.54 -34.62 18.13
N LYS A 228 18.15 -33.95 17.03
CA LYS A 228 16.82 -33.37 16.91
C LYS A 228 15.86 -34.44 16.41
N SER A 229 14.71 -34.54 17.05
CA SER A 229 13.55 -35.27 16.53
C SER A 229 12.42 -34.28 16.26
N TYR A 230 11.86 -34.34 15.06
CA TYR A 230 10.79 -33.44 14.63
C TYR A 230 9.39 -34.01 14.91
N SER A 231 8.39 -33.14 14.88
CA SER A 231 6.97 -33.52 14.85
C SER A 231 6.29 -32.86 13.65
N ASP A 232 4.99 -33.13 13.46
CA ASP A 232 4.15 -32.47 12.47
C ASP A 232 4.35 -30.95 12.52
N GLY A 233 4.48 -30.35 11.34
CA GLY A 233 4.85 -28.97 11.15
C GLY A 233 3.70 -28.07 10.77
N TYR A 234 4.04 -26.84 10.44
CA TYR A 234 3.11 -25.85 9.87
C TYR A 234 3.65 -25.32 8.55
N GLU A 235 2.76 -24.94 7.65
CA GLU A 235 3.15 -24.26 6.41
C GLU A 235 2.22 -23.11 6.06
N CYS A 236 2.77 -22.05 5.47
CA CYS A 236 2.01 -20.96 4.88
C CYS A 236 2.71 -20.40 3.63
N GLU A 237 1.95 -19.66 2.83
CA GLU A 237 2.48 -18.81 1.78
C GLU A 237 2.35 -17.34 2.18
N LEU A 238 3.39 -16.56 1.88
CA LEU A 238 3.35 -15.10 1.96
C LEU A 238 3.29 -14.51 0.56
N ARG A 239 2.46 -13.48 0.38
CA ARG A 239 2.29 -12.78 -0.89
C ARG A 239 2.21 -11.27 -0.67
N VAL A 240 2.92 -10.52 -1.50
CA VAL A 240 2.86 -9.06 -1.49
C VAL A 240 1.80 -8.59 -2.48
N LYS A 241 0.97 -7.64 -2.04
CA LYS A 241 -0.15 -7.12 -2.83
C LYS A 241 -0.28 -5.61 -2.66
N PRO A 242 -0.54 -4.84 -3.74
CA PRO A 242 -0.68 -3.40 -3.64
C PRO A 242 -1.98 -3.00 -2.93
N GLU A 243 -2.00 -1.80 -2.35
CA GLU A 243 -3.22 -1.22 -1.82
C GLU A 243 -4.26 -0.95 -2.91
N ASN A 244 -5.52 -0.80 -2.48
CA ASN A 244 -6.59 -0.39 -3.37
C ASN A 244 -6.41 1.06 -3.82
N VAL A 245 -6.69 1.33 -5.10
CA VAL A 245 -6.72 2.70 -5.63
C VAL A 245 -7.79 3.52 -4.90
N THR A 246 -7.46 4.76 -4.55
CA THR A 246 -8.41 5.72 -3.95
C THR A 246 -8.47 7.01 -4.74
N GLY A 247 -9.55 7.78 -4.55
CA GLY A 247 -9.71 9.10 -5.17
C GLY A 247 -9.87 9.09 -6.69
N LEU A 248 -10.38 7.99 -7.27
CA LEU A 248 -10.66 7.90 -8.70
C LEU A 248 -11.73 8.93 -9.10
N LYS A 249 -11.41 9.77 -10.09
CA LYS A 249 -12.30 10.78 -10.67
C LYS A 249 -12.24 10.71 -12.19
N ALA A 250 -13.40 10.83 -12.82
CA ALA A 250 -13.54 11.00 -14.26
C ALA A 250 -14.24 12.34 -14.52
N VAL A 251 -13.68 13.14 -15.42
CA VAL A 251 -14.26 14.41 -15.89
C VAL A 251 -14.38 14.32 -17.39
N SER A 252 -15.59 14.47 -17.94
CA SER A 252 -15.75 14.59 -19.39
C SER A 252 -15.22 15.94 -19.83
N GLU A 253 -14.36 15.90 -20.84
CA GLU A 253 -13.86 17.06 -21.57
C GLU A 253 -14.39 16.96 -23.01
N ARG A 254 -14.01 17.91 -23.86
CA ARG A 254 -14.53 18.06 -25.24
C ARG A 254 -14.54 16.75 -26.05
N ASN A 255 -13.45 16.01 -26.05
CA ASN A 255 -13.25 14.83 -26.89
C ASN A 255 -12.59 13.65 -26.16
N TYR A 256 -12.47 13.75 -24.83
CA TYR A 256 -11.86 12.74 -23.99
C TYR A 256 -12.45 12.83 -22.58
N VAL A 257 -12.27 11.77 -21.81
CA VAL A 257 -12.45 11.79 -20.35
C VAL A 257 -11.08 11.93 -19.71
N LYS A 258 -10.92 12.93 -18.84
CA LYS A 258 -9.77 13.04 -17.96
C LYS A 258 -10.00 12.16 -16.73
N LEU A 259 -9.22 11.09 -16.62
CA LEU A 259 -9.23 10.17 -15.48
C LEU A 259 -8.07 10.51 -14.54
N THR A 260 -8.31 10.60 -13.23
CA THR A 260 -7.27 10.86 -12.22
C THR A 260 -7.49 10.03 -10.96
N TRP A 261 -6.41 9.63 -10.28
CA TRP A 261 -6.47 8.88 -9.01
C TRP A 261 -5.27 9.17 -8.10
N LYS A 262 -5.34 8.75 -6.83
CA LYS A 262 -4.21 8.83 -5.89
C LYS A 262 -3.29 7.61 -6.06
N SER A 263 -2.03 7.77 -5.68
CA SER A 263 -1.09 6.64 -5.60
C SER A 263 -1.61 5.60 -4.61
N ALA A 264 -1.53 4.32 -4.97
CA ALA A 264 -1.70 3.20 -4.05
C ALA A 264 -0.31 2.75 -3.55
N ALA A 265 -0.19 2.34 -2.29
CA ALA A 265 1.06 1.78 -1.78
C ALA A 265 1.38 0.46 -2.49
N ASP A 266 2.67 0.24 -2.75
CA ASP A 266 3.24 -0.91 -3.47
C ASP A 266 2.66 -1.21 -4.85
N ALA A 267 1.99 -0.22 -5.46
CA ALA A 267 1.57 -0.29 -6.85
C ALA A 267 2.69 0.22 -7.78
N ASP A 268 3.14 -0.63 -8.68
CA ASP A 268 4.11 -0.28 -9.71
C ASP A 268 3.42 0.32 -10.94
N VAL A 269 2.23 -0.21 -11.27
CA VAL A 269 1.42 0.20 -12.42
C VAL A 269 -0.08 0.09 -12.12
N TYR A 270 -0.90 0.62 -13.01
CA TYR A 270 -2.35 0.66 -12.90
C TYR A 270 -2.99 0.14 -14.19
N ASN A 271 -3.80 -0.91 -14.07
CA ASN A 271 -4.63 -1.41 -15.15
C ASN A 271 -5.93 -0.59 -15.21
N VAL A 272 -6.23 -0.01 -16.36
CA VAL A 272 -7.39 0.84 -16.59
C VAL A 272 -8.40 0.11 -17.47
N TYR A 273 -9.65 0.13 -17.05
CA TYR A 273 -10.77 -0.46 -17.77
C TYR A 273 -11.90 0.56 -17.89
N TYR A 274 -12.71 0.42 -18.93
CA TYR A 274 -13.94 1.18 -19.09
C TYR A 274 -15.07 0.27 -19.56
N LYS A 275 -16.29 0.61 -19.17
CA LYS A 275 -17.52 -0.05 -19.61
C LYS A 275 -18.39 0.95 -20.34
N VAL A 276 -18.79 0.62 -21.55
CA VAL A 276 -19.70 1.40 -22.42
C VAL A 276 -20.65 0.43 -23.11
N ASP A 277 -21.90 0.82 -23.32
CA ASP A 277 -22.94 -0.02 -23.94
C ASP A 277 -23.06 -1.41 -23.28
N GLY A 278 -22.87 -1.47 -21.96
CA GLY A 278 -22.94 -2.71 -21.18
C GLY A 278 -21.70 -3.62 -21.27
N LYS A 279 -20.70 -3.31 -22.11
CA LYS A 279 -19.50 -4.11 -22.32
C LYS A 279 -18.26 -3.48 -21.69
N GLU A 280 -17.50 -4.27 -20.94
CA GLU A 280 -16.21 -3.85 -20.36
C GLU A 280 -15.05 -4.08 -21.36
N HIS A 281 -14.12 -3.14 -21.36
CA HIS A 281 -12.94 -3.10 -22.20
C HIS A 281 -11.71 -2.78 -21.35
N TYR A 282 -10.60 -3.47 -21.64
CA TYR A 282 -9.29 -3.11 -21.12
C TYR A 282 -8.71 -1.97 -21.96
N TYR A 283 -8.35 -0.87 -21.31
CA TYR A 283 -7.78 0.29 -21.99
C TYR A 283 -6.26 0.17 -22.09
N GLY A 284 -5.60 -0.17 -20.98
CA GLY A 284 -4.14 -0.28 -20.92
C GLY A 284 -3.60 -0.25 -19.50
N GLN A 285 -2.28 -0.33 -19.40
CA GLN A 285 -1.52 -0.28 -18.16
C GLN A 285 -0.61 0.94 -18.15
N TYR A 286 -0.62 1.68 -17.04
CA TYR A 286 0.07 2.95 -16.93
C TYR A 286 0.69 3.11 -15.55
N SER A 287 1.87 3.74 -15.47
CA SER A 287 2.47 4.20 -14.20
C SER A 287 1.99 5.62 -13.83
N GLU A 288 1.49 6.38 -14.80
CA GLU A 288 0.89 7.69 -14.57
C GLU A 288 -0.44 7.57 -13.82
N ARG A 289 -0.79 8.63 -13.09
CA ARG A 289 -2.01 8.72 -12.26
C ARG A 289 -3.08 9.66 -12.82
N SER A 290 -2.87 10.08 -14.07
CA SER A 290 -3.74 10.98 -14.82
C SER A 290 -3.70 10.57 -16.28
N LEU A 291 -4.85 10.29 -16.88
CA LEU A 291 -4.95 9.90 -18.28
C LEU A 291 -6.01 10.71 -19.01
N LYS A 292 -5.80 10.89 -20.31
CA LYS A 292 -6.81 11.41 -21.24
C LYS A 292 -7.27 10.25 -22.11
N ILE A 293 -8.52 9.83 -21.95
CA ILE A 293 -9.08 8.68 -22.65
C ILE A 293 -10.05 9.20 -23.72
N ASN A 294 -9.70 9.02 -24.99
CA ASN A 294 -10.61 9.35 -26.08
C ASN A 294 -11.85 8.46 -25.99
N VAL A 295 -13.02 9.08 -26.05
CA VAL A 295 -14.33 8.43 -25.88
C VAL A 295 -15.29 8.94 -26.93
N SER A 296 -16.31 8.16 -27.23
CA SER A 296 -17.41 8.63 -28.06
C SER A 296 -18.25 9.65 -27.28
N PRO A 297 -18.77 10.70 -27.94
CA PRO A 297 -19.67 11.66 -27.31
C PRO A 297 -21.01 11.02 -26.94
N GLU A 298 -21.75 11.67 -26.03
CA GLU A 298 -23.12 11.34 -25.61
C GLU A 298 -23.33 9.87 -25.19
N LYS A 299 -22.38 9.34 -24.42
CA LYS A 299 -22.42 7.98 -23.90
C LYS A 299 -22.10 7.91 -22.42
N ASP A 300 -22.75 6.97 -21.74
CA ASP A 300 -22.42 6.61 -20.37
C ASP A 300 -21.22 5.67 -20.33
N TYR A 301 -20.17 6.11 -19.65
CA TYR A 301 -18.98 5.31 -19.35
C TYR A 301 -18.88 5.02 -17.86
N GLU A 302 -18.49 3.80 -17.49
CA GLU A 302 -18.00 3.45 -16.15
C GLU A 302 -16.52 3.07 -16.24
N PHE A 303 -15.65 3.86 -15.61
CA PHE A 303 -14.22 3.58 -15.53
C PHE A 303 -13.88 2.87 -14.22
N ARG A 304 -12.92 1.96 -14.26
CA ARG A 304 -12.28 1.41 -13.07
C ARG A 304 -10.78 1.31 -13.25
N VAL A 305 -10.06 1.49 -12.15
CA VAL A 305 -8.59 1.43 -12.11
C VAL A 305 -8.18 0.42 -11.06
N LEU A 306 -7.28 -0.49 -11.42
CA LEU A 306 -6.79 -1.54 -10.55
C LEU A 306 -5.28 -1.35 -10.37
N ALA A 307 -4.83 -1.21 -9.13
CA ALA A 307 -3.42 -1.17 -8.80
C ALA A 307 -2.80 -2.56 -8.98
N VAL A 308 -1.59 -2.59 -9.53
CA VAL A 308 -0.86 -3.81 -9.83
C VAL A 308 0.56 -3.66 -9.32
N ASN A 309 1.03 -4.69 -8.64
CA ASN A 309 2.41 -4.87 -8.27
C ASN A 309 3.05 -5.84 -9.27
N THR A 310 4.21 -5.48 -9.81
CA THR A 310 4.92 -6.26 -10.84
C THR A 310 6.14 -6.97 -10.29
N ILE A 311 6.22 -7.18 -8.97
CA ILE A 311 7.22 -8.06 -8.35
C ILE A 311 7.09 -9.46 -8.95
N GLY A 312 8.26 -10.08 -9.13
CA GLY A 312 8.42 -11.42 -9.69
C GLY A 312 7.66 -11.62 -11.01
N LYS A 313 7.04 -12.78 -11.17
CA LYS A 313 6.30 -13.25 -12.34
C LYS A 313 4.79 -13.31 -12.12
N SER A 314 4.30 -13.07 -10.90
CA SER A 314 2.90 -13.31 -10.52
C SER A 314 1.95 -12.15 -10.82
N TYR A 315 2.46 -10.92 -10.97
CA TYR A 315 1.67 -9.71 -11.29
C TYR A 315 0.42 -9.57 -10.40
N GLU A 316 0.63 -9.40 -9.10
CA GLU A 316 -0.46 -9.38 -8.12
C GLU A 316 -1.29 -8.09 -8.21
N ASN A 317 -2.61 -8.26 -8.29
CA ASN A 317 -3.57 -7.16 -8.36
C ASN A 317 -4.09 -6.79 -6.97
N ALA A 318 -4.44 -5.51 -6.76
CA ALA A 318 -5.22 -5.08 -5.60
C ALA A 318 -6.55 -5.85 -5.48
N ASP A 319 -7.15 -5.90 -4.28
CA ASP A 319 -8.39 -6.65 -4.05
C ASP A 319 -9.60 -6.00 -4.73
N LYS A 320 -9.58 -4.68 -4.79
CA LYS A 320 -10.69 -3.85 -5.25
C LYS A 320 -10.20 -2.85 -6.27
N SER A 321 -11.08 -2.57 -7.22
CA SER A 321 -10.93 -1.45 -8.14
C SER A 321 -12.08 -0.46 -7.91
N PRO A 322 -11.81 0.81 -7.56
CA PRO A 322 -12.86 1.83 -7.53
C PRO A 322 -13.46 2.01 -8.92
N LYS A 323 -14.73 2.38 -8.96
CA LYS A 323 -15.49 2.66 -10.17
C LYS A 323 -15.97 4.11 -10.16
N VAL A 324 -15.99 4.75 -11.32
CA VAL A 324 -16.56 6.09 -11.51
C VAL A 324 -17.35 6.13 -12.81
N LYS A 325 -18.55 6.71 -12.77
CA LYS A 325 -19.40 6.91 -13.95
C LYS A 325 -19.26 8.34 -14.46
N VAL A 326 -19.33 8.50 -15.76
CA VAL A 326 -19.35 9.80 -16.43
C VAL A 326 -20.17 9.69 -17.70
N HIS A 327 -21.03 10.69 -17.93
CA HIS A 327 -21.69 10.88 -19.21
C HIS A 327 -20.79 11.78 -20.07
N THR A 328 -20.47 11.35 -21.28
CA THR A 328 -19.59 12.11 -22.17
C THR A 328 -20.33 13.25 -22.84
N LEU A 329 -19.67 14.39 -22.93
CA LEU A 329 -20.22 15.57 -23.59
C LEU A 329 -20.41 15.31 -25.10
N PRO A 330 -21.40 15.97 -25.73
CA PRO A 330 -21.51 16.00 -27.17
C PRO A 330 -20.25 16.61 -27.81
N TYR A 331 -19.94 16.16 -29.02
CA TYR A 331 -18.78 16.66 -29.78
C TYR A 331 -19.13 16.96 -31.23
N TYR A 332 -19.13 18.25 -31.58
CA TYR A 332 -19.35 18.75 -32.93
C TYR A 332 -18.22 19.71 -33.34
N ALA A 333 -17.39 19.28 -34.29
CA ALA A 333 -16.13 19.94 -34.62
C ALA A 333 -16.32 21.39 -35.12
N LYS A 334 -17.39 21.67 -35.86
CA LYS A 334 -17.69 23.03 -36.35
C LYS A 334 -18.12 23.96 -35.22
N ALA A 335 -18.96 23.49 -34.30
CA ALA A 335 -19.30 24.25 -33.10
C ALA A 335 -18.07 24.53 -32.23
N ALA A 336 -17.20 23.53 -32.04
CA ALA A 336 -15.94 23.71 -31.31
C ALA A 336 -15.06 24.81 -31.93
N ALA A 337 -14.92 24.84 -33.26
CA ALA A 337 -14.13 25.84 -33.97
C ALA A 337 -14.67 27.27 -33.81
N VAL A 338 -15.98 27.44 -33.62
CA VAL A 338 -16.59 28.74 -33.30
C VAL A 338 -16.42 29.06 -31.82
N LEU A 339 -16.65 28.10 -30.93
CA LEU A 339 -16.45 28.27 -29.49
C LEU A 339 -15.02 28.69 -29.13
N ASP A 340 -14.01 28.17 -29.84
CA ASP A 340 -12.62 28.62 -29.70
C ASP A 340 -12.43 30.11 -30.06
N LYS A 341 -13.22 30.65 -30.99
CA LYS A 341 -13.19 32.08 -31.36
C LYS A 341 -13.95 32.95 -30.37
N VAL A 342 -15.12 32.50 -29.89
CA VAL A 342 -15.98 33.28 -28.99
C VAL A 342 -15.59 33.15 -27.51
N GLY A 343 -14.73 32.19 -27.18
CA GLY A 343 -14.15 32.01 -25.85
C GLY A 343 -14.94 31.09 -24.93
N TRP A 344 -15.64 30.08 -25.48
CA TRP A 344 -16.35 29.04 -24.72
C TRP A 344 -17.32 29.59 -23.67
N ASP A 345 -18.05 30.63 -24.05
CA ASP A 345 -19.04 31.31 -23.21
C ASP A 345 -20.41 31.24 -23.88
N LEU A 346 -21.44 30.83 -23.12
CA LEU A 346 -22.77 30.60 -23.67
C LEU A 346 -23.39 31.89 -24.25
N GLN A 347 -23.23 33.02 -23.57
CA GLN A 347 -23.78 34.31 -24.03
C GLN A 347 -23.07 34.79 -25.29
N LYS A 348 -21.74 34.63 -25.37
CA LYS A 348 -20.98 34.99 -26.58
C LYS A 348 -21.29 34.05 -27.74
N ALA A 349 -21.48 32.75 -27.48
CA ALA A 349 -21.94 31.79 -28.47
C ALA A 349 -23.33 32.16 -29.01
N PHE A 350 -24.27 32.50 -28.11
CA PHE A 350 -25.58 32.99 -28.48
C PHE A 350 -25.53 34.26 -29.34
N ASN A 351 -24.72 35.24 -28.91
CA ASN A 351 -24.57 36.49 -29.64
C ASN A 351 -23.95 36.29 -31.02
N TRP A 352 -23.05 35.31 -31.17
CA TRP A 352 -22.52 34.92 -32.47
C TRP A 352 -23.62 34.33 -33.37
N CYS A 353 -24.56 33.58 -32.82
CA CYS A 353 -25.70 33.02 -33.56
C CYS A 353 -26.76 34.05 -33.96
N ALA A 354 -26.78 35.24 -33.35
CA ALA A 354 -27.62 36.36 -33.79
C ALA A 354 -27.03 36.99 -35.07
N MET A 355 -27.05 36.21 -36.14
CA MET A 355 -26.40 36.50 -37.42
C MET A 355 -27.37 37.17 -38.42
N PRO A 356 -26.88 37.67 -39.57
CA PRO A 356 -27.74 38.27 -40.58
C PRO A 356 -28.77 37.27 -41.14
N TYR A 357 -30.01 37.73 -41.23
CA TYR A 357 -31.10 36.93 -41.78
C TYR A 357 -30.91 36.67 -43.28
N ALA A 358 -31.01 35.41 -43.70
CA ALA A 358 -30.97 35.02 -45.10
C ALA A 358 -31.91 33.85 -45.39
N TYR A 359 -32.66 33.93 -46.51
CA TYR A 359 -33.44 32.80 -47.04
C TYR A 359 -32.62 31.90 -47.97
N TYR A 360 -31.41 32.31 -48.34
CA TYR A 360 -30.56 31.59 -49.27
C TYR A 360 -29.13 31.53 -48.78
N ILE A 361 -28.49 30.38 -48.94
CA ILE A 361 -27.04 30.18 -48.74
C ILE A 361 -26.49 29.56 -50.01
N ASN A 362 -25.44 30.16 -50.58
CA ASN A 362 -24.81 29.70 -51.82
C ASN A 362 -25.80 29.52 -53.00
N GLY A 363 -26.87 30.33 -53.04
CA GLY A 363 -27.91 30.25 -54.07
C GLY A 363 -28.98 29.17 -53.83
N GLU A 364 -28.88 28.38 -52.76
CA GLU A 364 -29.88 27.38 -52.36
C GLU A 364 -30.87 27.97 -51.36
N TRP A 365 -32.17 27.67 -51.54
CA TRP A 365 -33.23 28.10 -50.61
C TRP A 365 -33.17 27.31 -49.31
N LEU A 366 -33.25 28.01 -48.18
CA LEU A 366 -33.29 27.41 -46.85
C LEU A 366 -34.72 26.98 -46.47
N PRO A 367 -34.93 25.70 -46.11
CA PRO A 367 -36.21 25.25 -45.58
C PRO A 367 -36.62 25.98 -44.31
N ARG A 368 -37.94 26.02 -44.08
CA ARG A 368 -38.57 26.69 -42.93
C ARG A 368 -39.33 25.70 -42.06
N ASP A 369 -38.83 24.48 -42.00
CA ASP A 369 -39.37 23.40 -41.18
C ASP A 369 -38.24 22.51 -40.65
N GLY A 370 -38.58 21.57 -39.78
CA GLY A 370 -37.60 20.66 -39.20
C GLY A 370 -37.13 19.51 -40.09
N SER A 371 -37.59 19.41 -41.36
CA SER A 371 -37.32 18.23 -42.18
C SER A 371 -35.84 17.96 -42.51
N PRO A 372 -34.95 18.96 -42.65
CA PRO A 372 -33.53 18.71 -42.91
C PRO A 372 -32.75 18.16 -41.71
N GLY A 373 -33.27 18.29 -40.48
CA GLY A 373 -32.56 17.96 -39.24
C GLY A 373 -31.65 19.09 -38.74
N MET A 374 -31.24 19.01 -37.46
CA MET A 374 -30.47 20.07 -36.79
C MET A 374 -29.08 20.22 -37.37
N GLU A 375 -28.35 19.11 -37.53
CA GLU A 375 -26.97 19.12 -38.04
C GLU A 375 -26.86 19.77 -39.42
N TRP A 376 -27.82 19.52 -40.33
CA TRP A 376 -27.85 20.11 -41.67
C TRP A 376 -27.93 21.63 -41.63
N TYR A 377 -28.74 22.17 -40.72
CA TYR A 377 -28.88 23.61 -40.51
C TYR A 377 -27.62 24.17 -39.85
N ALA A 378 -27.12 23.51 -38.80
CA ALA A 378 -25.91 23.92 -38.10
C ALA A 378 -24.69 23.99 -39.04
N ASP A 379 -24.49 22.98 -39.89
CA ASP A 379 -23.41 22.93 -40.88
C ASP A 379 -23.42 24.17 -41.79
N ARG A 380 -24.59 24.53 -42.32
CA ARG A 380 -24.73 25.70 -43.20
C ARG A 380 -24.48 27.01 -42.47
N GLY A 381 -24.98 27.13 -41.24
CA GLY A 381 -24.77 28.33 -40.44
C GLY A 381 -23.32 28.50 -40.00
N PHE A 382 -22.63 27.41 -39.66
CA PHE A 382 -21.21 27.46 -39.33
C PHE A 382 -20.33 27.81 -40.55
N ASP A 383 -20.70 27.35 -41.75
CA ASP A 383 -19.93 27.60 -42.96
C ASP A 383 -20.18 29.01 -43.54
N ALA A 384 -21.44 29.48 -43.54
CA ALA A 384 -21.82 30.74 -44.19
C ALA A 384 -21.99 31.92 -43.24
N HIS A 385 -22.20 31.67 -41.94
CA HIS A 385 -22.49 32.67 -40.91
C HIS A 385 -23.64 33.63 -41.25
N VAL A 386 -24.66 33.10 -41.91
CA VAL A 386 -25.95 33.73 -42.22
C VAL A 386 -27.02 32.64 -42.22
N GLY A 387 -28.30 32.99 -42.07
CA GLY A 387 -29.38 32.01 -42.20
C GLY A 387 -30.70 32.49 -41.63
N ASN A 388 -31.70 31.61 -41.64
CA ASN A 388 -33.00 31.86 -41.02
C ASN A 388 -33.04 31.33 -39.57
N CYS A 389 -34.19 31.44 -38.90
CA CYS A 389 -34.37 31.00 -37.51
C CYS A 389 -33.94 29.56 -37.23
N TYR A 390 -34.15 28.63 -38.17
CA TYR A 390 -33.72 27.23 -38.03
C TYR A 390 -32.20 27.09 -38.03
N VAL A 391 -31.50 27.83 -38.89
CA VAL A 391 -30.03 27.86 -38.92
C VAL A 391 -29.48 28.48 -37.65
N MET A 392 -30.01 29.62 -37.22
CA MET A 392 -29.53 30.31 -36.01
C MET A 392 -29.72 29.45 -34.76
N ALA A 393 -30.90 28.84 -34.61
CA ALA A 393 -31.21 27.95 -33.50
C ALA A 393 -30.34 26.68 -33.52
N ALA A 394 -30.12 26.07 -34.69
CA ALA A 394 -29.28 24.87 -34.80
C ALA A 394 -27.83 25.15 -34.39
N CYS A 395 -27.22 26.23 -34.91
CA CYS A 395 -25.86 26.63 -34.54
C CYS A 395 -25.72 26.87 -33.03
N PHE A 396 -26.71 27.56 -32.42
CA PHE A 396 -26.66 27.83 -30.99
C PHE A 396 -26.85 26.56 -30.18
N CYS A 397 -27.78 25.68 -30.58
CA CYS A 397 -28.03 24.41 -29.92
C CYS A 397 -26.76 23.55 -29.87
N GLU A 398 -26.06 23.38 -30.99
CA GLU A 398 -24.81 22.61 -31.05
C GLU A 398 -23.73 23.21 -30.14
N MET A 399 -23.59 24.53 -30.12
CA MET A 399 -22.64 25.19 -29.23
C MET A 399 -23.03 25.08 -27.74
N ALA A 400 -24.32 25.16 -27.41
CA ALA A 400 -24.81 25.01 -26.05
C ALA A 400 -24.60 23.56 -25.55
N LYS A 401 -24.91 22.57 -26.39
CA LYS A 401 -24.59 21.16 -26.17
C LYS A 401 -23.10 20.96 -25.87
N MET A 402 -22.21 21.51 -26.70
CA MET A 402 -20.75 21.47 -26.51
C MET A 402 -20.26 22.10 -25.19
N LEU A 403 -21.03 23.04 -24.64
CA LEU A 403 -20.77 23.68 -23.35
C LEU A 403 -21.34 22.90 -22.16
N GLY A 404 -21.98 21.75 -22.41
CA GLY A 404 -22.54 20.86 -21.39
C GLY A 404 -23.96 21.20 -20.95
N TYR A 405 -24.68 22.01 -21.73
CA TYR A 405 -26.09 22.30 -21.47
C TYR A 405 -27.00 21.25 -22.10
N ASP A 406 -28.08 20.91 -21.39
CA ASP A 406 -29.18 20.10 -21.92
C ASP A 406 -30.04 20.95 -22.86
N ALA A 407 -29.51 21.17 -24.06
CA ALA A 407 -30.04 22.07 -25.07
C ALA A 407 -30.76 21.31 -26.19
N HIS A 408 -31.93 21.82 -26.57
CA HIS A 408 -32.80 21.24 -27.58
C HIS A 408 -33.26 22.31 -28.56
N GLN A 409 -32.99 22.12 -29.85
CA GLN A 409 -33.62 22.94 -30.88
C GLN A 409 -35.07 22.49 -31.06
N ILE A 410 -35.96 23.46 -31.13
CA ILE A 410 -37.39 23.26 -31.31
C ILE A 410 -37.79 23.81 -32.68
N ALA A 411 -38.53 23.01 -33.44
CA ALA A 411 -39.19 23.43 -34.68
C ALA A 411 -40.69 23.43 -34.45
N SER A 412 -41.32 24.61 -34.51
CA SER A 412 -42.76 24.79 -34.29
C SER A 412 -43.20 26.13 -34.88
N CYS A 413 -44.11 26.84 -34.21
CA CYS A 413 -44.58 28.16 -34.62
C CYS A 413 -44.62 29.14 -33.44
N THR A 414 -44.64 30.43 -33.80
CA THR A 414 -45.05 31.50 -32.90
C THR A 414 -46.49 31.89 -33.20
N LEU A 415 -47.23 32.20 -32.13
CA LEU A 415 -48.63 32.56 -32.16
C LEU A 415 -48.76 34.08 -32.22
N SER A 416 -49.65 34.57 -33.06
CA SER A 416 -50.00 35.99 -33.14
C SER A 416 -51.51 36.15 -33.30
N ARG A 417 -52.01 37.38 -33.11
CA ARG A 417 -53.42 37.69 -33.37
C ARG A 417 -53.83 37.43 -34.83
N ASN A 418 -52.87 37.45 -35.76
CA ASN A 418 -53.08 37.33 -37.20
C ASN A 418 -52.82 35.92 -37.73
N GLY A 419 -52.63 34.93 -36.84
CA GLY A 419 -52.30 33.56 -37.19
C GLY A 419 -50.95 33.14 -36.65
N GLN A 420 -50.38 32.10 -37.24
CA GLN A 420 -49.13 31.48 -36.81
C GLN A 420 -48.01 31.71 -37.82
N VAL A 421 -46.78 31.77 -37.33
CA VAL A 421 -45.56 31.88 -38.17
C VAL A 421 -44.60 30.78 -37.78
N ASP A 422 -44.13 30.00 -38.76
CA ASP A 422 -43.12 28.95 -38.56
C ASP A 422 -41.87 29.56 -37.90
N HIS A 423 -41.38 28.92 -36.84
CA HIS A 423 -40.27 29.45 -36.06
C HIS A 423 -39.46 28.35 -35.40
N SER A 424 -38.18 28.63 -35.15
CA SER A 424 -37.29 27.75 -34.42
C SER A 424 -36.50 28.49 -33.35
N TRP A 425 -36.37 27.87 -32.19
CA TRP A 425 -35.64 28.39 -31.02
C TRP A 425 -34.94 27.25 -30.30
N VAL A 426 -34.13 27.57 -29.29
CA VAL A 426 -33.50 26.58 -28.41
C VAL A 426 -34.12 26.64 -27.03
N GLU A 427 -34.46 25.48 -26.48
CA GLU A 427 -34.79 25.30 -25.07
C GLU A 427 -33.55 24.73 -24.37
N ILE A 428 -33.10 25.37 -23.29
CA ILE A 428 -32.12 24.77 -22.38
C ILE A 428 -32.82 24.43 -21.08
N ASN A 429 -32.82 23.15 -20.74
CA ASN A 429 -33.38 22.66 -19.49
C ASN A 429 -32.48 23.02 -18.31
N ASP A 430 -33.12 23.38 -17.20
CA ASP A 430 -32.47 23.67 -15.92
C ASP A 430 -31.33 24.71 -16.01
N PHE A 431 -31.43 25.67 -16.94
CA PHE A 431 -30.36 26.64 -17.21
C PHE A 431 -29.93 27.43 -15.95
N LYS A 432 -30.86 27.71 -15.03
CA LYS A 432 -30.59 28.44 -13.79
C LYS A 432 -30.54 27.55 -12.54
N GLY A 433 -30.64 26.22 -12.67
CA GLY A 433 -30.74 25.32 -11.52
C GLY A 433 -32.10 25.34 -10.83
N ASP A 434 -33.16 25.85 -11.48
CA ASP A 434 -34.51 25.96 -10.93
C ASP A 434 -35.50 24.91 -11.50
N GLY A 435 -35.00 23.94 -12.27
CA GLY A 435 -35.75 22.85 -12.88
C GLY A 435 -36.62 23.26 -14.07
N LYS A 436 -36.49 24.49 -14.60
CA LYS A 436 -37.29 24.97 -15.73
C LYS A 436 -36.49 25.07 -17.02
N SER A 437 -37.19 24.98 -18.14
CA SER A 437 -36.63 25.25 -19.47
C SER A 437 -36.69 26.74 -19.77
N TYR A 438 -35.57 27.26 -20.26
CA TYR A 438 -35.45 28.65 -20.73
C TYR A 438 -35.29 28.67 -22.25
N ILE A 439 -35.87 29.69 -22.88
CA ILE A 439 -35.82 29.88 -24.32
C ILE A 439 -34.62 30.75 -24.68
N PHE A 440 -34.00 30.40 -25.80
CA PHE A 440 -32.91 31.11 -26.42
C PHE A 440 -33.25 31.28 -27.90
N ASP A 441 -33.49 32.52 -28.30
CA ASP A 441 -33.96 32.86 -29.64
C ASP A 441 -33.02 33.89 -30.30
N PRO A 442 -31.95 33.42 -30.96
CA PRO A 442 -30.99 34.30 -31.62
C PRO A 442 -31.60 35.07 -32.80
N ASP A 443 -32.61 34.51 -33.46
CA ASP A 443 -33.31 35.13 -34.59
C ASP A 443 -34.18 36.29 -34.12
N PHE A 444 -34.99 36.08 -33.09
CA PHE A 444 -35.76 37.16 -32.44
C PHE A 444 -34.86 38.31 -31.97
N GLN A 445 -33.69 37.99 -31.39
CA GLN A 445 -32.74 39.01 -30.99
C GLN A 445 -32.18 39.78 -32.20
N SER A 446 -31.81 39.08 -33.27
CA SER A 446 -31.30 39.67 -34.51
C SER A 446 -32.33 40.60 -35.16
N GLU A 447 -33.58 40.16 -35.28
CA GLU A 447 -34.64 40.91 -35.94
C GLU A 447 -35.14 42.12 -35.14
N THR A 448 -35.24 41.99 -33.80
CA THR A 448 -35.91 43.00 -32.97
C THR A 448 -34.98 43.85 -32.13
N GLY A 449 -33.72 43.43 -31.96
CA GLY A 449 -32.76 44.02 -31.04
C GLY A 449 -33.12 43.84 -29.55
N LYS A 450 -34.17 43.09 -29.23
CA LYS A 450 -34.57 42.77 -27.86
C LYS A 450 -33.81 41.55 -27.33
N ASN A 451 -33.83 41.36 -26.01
CA ASN A 451 -33.18 40.21 -25.39
C ASN A 451 -33.86 38.90 -25.81
N GLY A 452 -33.14 38.07 -26.56
CA GLY A 452 -33.53 36.70 -26.89
C GLY A 452 -32.86 35.63 -26.01
N PHE A 453 -31.99 36.04 -25.07
CA PHE A 453 -31.23 35.12 -24.23
C PHE A 453 -31.94 34.79 -22.92
N ALA A 454 -32.10 33.49 -22.62
CA ALA A 454 -32.66 32.97 -21.37
C ALA A 454 -34.01 33.60 -20.98
N ILE A 455 -34.94 33.67 -21.95
CA ILE A 455 -36.31 34.18 -21.74
C ILE A 455 -37.24 33.06 -21.26
N SER A 456 -38.34 33.43 -20.60
CA SER A 456 -39.37 32.49 -20.16
C SER A 456 -40.58 32.53 -21.11
N TYR A 457 -41.32 31.42 -21.18
CA TYR A 457 -42.58 31.40 -21.90
C TYR A 457 -43.56 32.45 -21.36
N GLY A 458 -44.09 33.29 -22.25
CA GLY A 458 -45.07 34.32 -21.91
C GLY A 458 -44.50 35.62 -21.35
N ASP A 459 -43.17 35.79 -21.38
CA ASP A 459 -42.54 37.05 -20.98
C ASP A 459 -43.07 38.23 -21.82
N LYS A 460 -43.29 39.37 -21.17
CA LYS A 460 -43.80 40.56 -21.87
C LYS A 460 -42.76 41.09 -22.84
N GLY A 461 -43.15 41.26 -24.10
CA GLY A 461 -42.31 41.86 -25.13
C GLY A 461 -41.52 40.86 -25.97
N THR A 462 -41.65 39.56 -25.70
CA THR A 462 -41.12 38.45 -26.50
C THR A 462 -42.19 37.88 -27.44
N LEU A 463 -41.82 36.92 -28.30
CA LEU A 463 -42.77 36.17 -29.11
C LEU A 463 -43.61 35.22 -28.23
N MET A 464 -44.79 34.83 -28.72
CA MET A 464 -45.62 33.81 -28.10
C MET A 464 -45.31 32.44 -28.70
N TYR A 465 -44.37 31.73 -28.10
CA TYR A 465 -43.95 30.40 -28.56
C TYR A 465 -45.03 29.34 -28.28
N ASP A 466 -45.32 28.45 -29.24
CA ASP A 466 -46.28 27.34 -29.04
C ASP A 466 -45.70 26.25 -28.13
N ILE A 467 -45.86 26.45 -26.81
CA ILE A 467 -45.38 25.50 -25.79
C ILE A 467 -46.24 24.24 -25.70
N ASN A 468 -47.52 24.32 -26.05
CA ASN A 468 -48.48 23.23 -25.84
C ASN A 468 -48.48 22.22 -26.99
N GLY A 469 -47.69 22.46 -28.05
CA GLY A 469 -47.74 21.66 -29.26
C GLY A 469 -49.16 21.66 -29.87
N THR A 470 -49.85 22.81 -29.78
CA THR A 470 -51.14 22.97 -30.47
C THR A 470 -50.98 22.77 -31.97
N HIS A 471 -49.77 22.97 -32.47
CA HIS A 471 -49.30 22.61 -33.79
C HIS A 471 -48.13 21.60 -33.70
N LYS A 472 -47.65 21.11 -34.84
CA LYS A 472 -46.56 20.13 -34.92
C LYS A 472 -45.28 20.73 -34.29
N ARG A 473 -45.03 20.41 -33.02
CA ARG A 473 -43.79 20.70 -32.29
C ARG A 473 -42.83 19.53 -32.44
N VAL A 474 -41.65 19.79 -32.97
CA VAL A 474 -40.60 18.78 -33.17
C VAL A 474 -39.39 19.20 -32.34
N ILE A 475 -38.93 18.31 -31.47
CA ILE A 475 -37.59 18.42 -30.89
C ILE A 475 -36.63 17.88 -31.94
N MET A 476 -35.76 18.76 -32.43
CA MET A 476 -34.82 18.44 -33.49
C MET A 476 -33.67 17.62 -32.87
N SER A 477 -33.34 16.50 -33.53
CA SER A 477 -32.16 15.68 -33.26
C SER A 477 -31.09 15.94 -34.29
#